data_AF-A0A9P3E538-F1
#
_entry.id   AF-A0A9P3E538-F1
#
_cell.length_a   1.000
_cell.length_b   1.000
_cell.length_c   1.000
_cell.angle_alpha   90.00
_cell.angle_beta   90.00
_cell.angle_gamma   90.00
#
_symmetry.space_group_name_H-M   'P 1'
#
loop_
_entity.id
_entity.type
_entity.pdbx_description
1 polymer ?
#
loop_
_entity_poly.entity_id
_entity_poly.type
_entity_poly.pdbx_seq_one_letter_code
_entity_poly.pdbx_strand_id
1 'polypeptide(L)'
;MVSPLSPSERSYILTGLSHPTSPTRLDGRPLLASRPISVSYGDAPQASGSARVILGDTEVLAGVRLEVADVDPSDPDAWRTRVEVDVTPQAFPQMTAQGLSLYSTQLTNILLDHFVPSIPALPIIAPTKYFIPYLHLTLLSSSGNVPTALLLAARSAFSDLRIPRTKIIGFEADDLIGKAEIPEGADEEMEKDLSGIKAAVRAGRGGRGKGKAAVKGGDWELVLGEEDRLEGREKLPVLVTLNLVPSSDAVFLDASAQEESACPDRLHCFFTGEGRLCGLRMEGSAGLEVKRIRGLLEEGKRIAGELVQSLAVEQAA
;
A
#
# COMPACT_ATOMS: atom_id res chain seq x y z
N MET A 1 9.89 18.85 -8.49
CA MET A 1 9.48 20.04 -9.26
C MET A 1 9.92 19.87 -10.70
N VAL A 2 9.00 20.06 -11.64
CA VAL A 2 9.22 19.97 -13.10
C VAL A 2 10.04 21.20 -13.56
N SER A 3 10.69 21.12 -14.73
CA SER A 3 11.37 22.26 -15.37
C SER A 3 10.49 23.52 -15.29
N PRO A 4 11.03 24.68 -14.85
CA PRO A 4 10.22 25.87 -14.67
C PRO A 4 9.64 26.32 -16.02
N LEU A 5 8.32 26.30 -16.12
CA LEU A 5 7.59 26.84 -17.26
C LEU A 5 7.88 28.33 -17.42
N SER A 6 8.02 28.78 -18.67
CA SER A 6 8.07 30.20 -18.96
C SER A 6 6.73 30.87 -18.60
N PRO A 7 6.72 32.18 -18.27
CA PRO A 7 5.49 32.90 -18.00
C PRO A 7 4.48 32.82 -19.15
N SER A 8 4.95 32.80 -20.39
CA SER A 8 4.12 32.69 -21.60
C SER A 8 3.47 31.31 -21.71
N GLU A 9 4.22 30.23 -21.49
CA GLU A 9 3.67 28.86 -21.49
C GLU A 9 2.65 28.67 -20.38
N ARG A 10 2.96 29.15 -19.17
CA ARG A 10 2.01 29.11 -18.05
C ARG A 10 0.73 29.87 -18.37
N SER A 11 0.85 31.07 -18.93
CA SER A 11 -0.31 31.88 -19.32
C SER A 11 -1.13 31.21 -20.42
N TYR A 12 -0.48 30.56 -21.39
CA TYR A 12 -1.14 29.80 -22.44
C TYR A 12 -1.96 28.64 -21.88
N ILE A 13 -1.36 27.82 -21.00
CA ILE A 13 -2.05 26.69 -20.34
C ILE A 13 -3.25 27.19 -19.53
N LEU A 14 -3.06 28.21 -18.70
CA LEU A 14 -4.13 28.75 -17.87
C LEU A 14 -5.27 29.32 -18.73
N THR A 15 -4.96 30.04 -19.80
CA THR A 15 -5.98 30.61 -20.70
C THR A 15 -6.76 29.52 -21.43
N GLY A 16 -6.07 28.46 -21.89
CA GLY A 16 -6.71 27.30 -22.52
C GLY A 16 -7.64 26.54 -21.58
N LEU A 17 -7.22 26.32 -20.33
CA LEU A 17 -8.02 25.61 -19.32
C LEU A 17 -9.18 26.44 -18.76
N SER A 18 -9.02 27.76 -18.66
CA SER A 18 -10.03 28.68 -18.13
C SER A 18 -11.05 29.13 -19.18
N HIS A 19 -10.91 28.73 -20.45
CA HIS A 19 -11.82 29.15 -21.50
C HIS A 19 -13.26 28.70 -21.21
N PRO A 20 -14.26 29.61 -21.21
CA PRO A 20 -15.57 29.34 -20.65
C PRO A 20 -16.46 28.39 -21.46
N THR A 21 -16.25 28.29 -22.78
CA THR A 21 -17.11 27.52 -23.69
C THR A 21 -16.43 26.29 -24.29
N SER A 22 -15.11 26.29 -24.36
CA SER A 22 -14.31 25.21 -24.96
C SER A 22 -12.93 25.15 -24.29
N PRO A 23 -12.83 24.60 -23.08
CA PRO A 23 -11.55 24.44 -22.42
C PRO A 23 -10.71 23.42 -23.21
N THR A 24 -9.49 23.82 -23.57
CA THR A 24 -8.59 23.00 -24.40
C THR A 24 -7.34 22.64 -23.61
N ARG A 25 -7.05 21.33 -23.55
CA ARG A 25 -5.79 20.82 -23.04
C ARG A 25 -4.73 20.80 -24.12
N LEU A 26 -3.46 20.74 -23.72
CA LEU A 26 -2.32 20.68 -24.64
C LEU A 26 -2.34 19.44 -25.53
N ASP A 27 -2.88 18.34 -25.02
CA ASP A 27 -3.00 17.04 -25.69
C ASP A 27 -4.35 16.83 -26.40
N GLY A 28 -5.25 17.81 -26.31
CA GLY A 28 -6.60 17.71 -26.91
C GLY A 28 -7.56 16.77 -26.19
N ARG A 29 -7.19 16.19 -25.04
CA ARG A 29 -8.11 15.36 -24.24
C ARG A 29 -9.22 16.23 -23.63
N PRO A 30 -10.42 15.66 -23.38
CA PRO A 30 -11.42 16.34 -22.56
C PRO A 30 -10.92 16.45 -21.12
N LEU A 31 -11.46 17.42 -20.37
CA LEU A 31 -10.98 17.73 -19.01
C LEU A 31 -11.06 16.53 -18.06
N LEU A 32 -12.09 15.69 -18.18
CA LEU A 32 -12.34 14.59 -17.25
C LEU A 32 -11.79 13.23 -17.72
N ALA A 33 -11.01 13.18 -18.81
CA ALA A 33 -10.42 11.93 -19.28
C ALA A 33 -8.99 11.71 -18.77
N SER A 34 -8.71 10.48 -18.33
CA SER A 34 -7.37 10.02 -18.01
C SER A 34 -6.60 9.59 -19.26
N ARG A 35 -5.27 9.51 -19.14
CA ARG A 35 -4.41 8.81 -20.10
C ARG A 35 -4.78 7.32 -20.15
N PRO A 36 -4.40 6.60 -21.23
CA PRO A 36 -4.47 5.15 -21.22
C PRO A 36 -3.67 4.62 -20.02
N ILE A 37 -4.31 3.72 -19.28
CA ILE A 37 -3.75 2.99 -18.16
C ILE A 37 -3.49 1.58 -18.65
N SER A 38 -2.30 1.04 -18.39
CA SER A 38 -2.03 -0.38 -18.58
C SER A 38 -1.38 -0.94 -17.32
N VAL A 39 -1.91 -2.07 -16.86
CA VAL A 39 -1.39 -2.80 -15.70
C VAL A 39 -0.84 -4.14 -16.15
N SER A 40 0.41 -4.44 -15.83
CA SER A 40 1.00 -5.78 -15.96
C SER A 40 1.26 -6.37 -14.58
N TYR A 41 0.90 -7.64 -14.41
CA TYR A 41 1.12 -8.40 -13.17
C TYR A 41 2.28 -9.37 -13.33
N GLY A 42 2.97 -9.68 -12.23
CA GLY A 42 4.02 -10.72 -12.24
C GLY A 42 5.39 -10.28 -12.76
N ASP A 43 5.65 -8.97 -12.87
CA ASP A 43 6.95 -8.44 -13.36
C ASP A 43 8.11 -8.67 -12.37
N ALA A 44 7.81 -8.86 -11.07
CA ALA A 44 8.81 -9.16 -10.04
C ALA A 44 8.58 -10.57 -9.45
N PRO A 45 9.22 -11.62 -9.97
CA PRO A 45 8.97 -13.01 -9.56
C PRO A 45 9.43 -13.32 -8.13
N GLN A 46 10.27 -12.47 -7.54
CA GLN A 46 10.73 -12.59 -6.16
C GLN A 46 9.72 -12.00 -5.15
N ALA A 47 8.75 -11.22 -5.61
CA ALA A 47 7.74 -10.61 -4.76
C ALA A 47 6.50 -11.52 -4.66
N SER A 48 5.84 -11.52 -3.50
CA SER A 48 4.60 -12.25 -3.27
C SER A 48 3.41 -11.66 -4.01
N GLY A 49 3.49 -10.37 -4.37
CA GLY A 49 2.59 -9.71 -5.31
C GLY A 49 3.35 -8.65 -6.07
N SER A 50 3.13 -8.52 -7.38
CA SER A 50 3.80 -7.49 -8.17
C SER A 50 2.89 -6.91 -9.22
N ALA A 51 3.06 -5.62 -9.48
CA ALA A 51 2.37 -4.94 -10.55
C ALA A 51 3.24 -3.81 -11.11
N ARG A 52 3.20 -3.64 -12.42
CA ARG A 52 3.74 -2.47 -13.11
C ARG A 52 2.58 -1.73 -13.73
N VAL A 53 2.52 -0.44 -13.46
CA VAL A 53 1.45 0.44 -13.93
C VAL A 53 2.07 1.52 -14.78
N ILE A 54 1.55 1.65 -15.99
CA ILE A 54 1.91 2.71 -16.93
C ILE A 54 0.67 3.58 -17.10
N LEU A 55 0.77 4.84 -16.68
CA LEU A 55 -0.24 5.87 -16.86
C LEU A 55 0.29 6.89 -17.87
N GLY A 56 -0.02 6.67 -19.15
CA GLY A 56 0.64 7.37 -20.26
C GLY A 56 2.15 7.13 -20.26
N ASP A 57 2.94 8.14 -19.88
CA ASP A 57 4.40 8.03 -19.78
C ASP A 57 4.90 7.95 -18.31
N THR A 58 3.99 7.97 -17.33
CA THR A 58 4.34 7.77 -15.91
C THR A 58 4.35 6.28 -15.61
N GLU A 59 5.50 5.74 -15.24
CA GLU A 59 5.70 4.32 -14.98
C GLU A 59 6.07 4.08 -13.52
N VAL A 60 5.30 3.20 -12.87
CA VAL A 60 5.51 2.77 -11.48
C VAL A 60 5.61 1.26 -11.43
N LEU A 61 6.64 0.75 -10.77
CA LEU A 61 6.76 -0.66 -10.40
C LEU A 61 6.44 -0.83 -8.92
N ALA A 62 5.57 -1.78 -8.60
CA ALA A 62 5.15 -2.11 -7.24
C ALA A 62 5.46 -3.57 -6.94
N GLY A 63 6.07 -3.83 -5.78
CA GLY A 63 6.30 -5.16 -5.25
C GLY A 63 5.87 -5.25 -3.79
N VAL A 64 5.18 -6.33 -3.45
CA VAL A 64 4.82 -6.66 -2.06
C VAL A 64 5.58 -7.92 -1.65
N ARG A 65 6.35 -7.80 -0.56
CA ARG A 65 7.04 -8.91 0.08
C ARG A 65 6.40 -9.20 1.43
N LEU A 66 6.11 -10.46 1.72
CA LEU A 66 5.60 -10.88 3.04
C LEU A 66 6.77 -11.28 3.94
N GLU A 67 6.83 -10.70 5.14
CA GLU A 67 7.73 -11.15 6.20
C GLU A 67 6.94 -11.64 7.40
N VAL A 68 7.50 -12.61 8.11
CA VAL A 68 6.92 -13.09 9.37
C VAL A 68 7.57 -12.32 10.50
N ALA A 69 6.75 -11.65 11.31
CA ALA A 69 7.23 -10.94 12.47
C ALA A 69 6.35 -11.25 13.69
N ASP A 70 7.01 -11.20 14.84
CA ASP A 70 6.34 -11.28 16.13
C ASP A 70 5.85 -9.87 16.49
N VAL A 71 4.56 -9.77 16.83
CA VAL A 71 3.90 -8.53 17.18
C VAL A 71 3.71 -8.50 18.68
N ASP A 72 4.23 -7.45 19.30
CA ASP A 72 4.01 -7.22 20.72
C ASP A 72 2.51 -6.95 20.97
N PRO A 73 1.86 -7.67 21.90
CA PRO A 73 0.44 -7.49 22.19
C PRO A 73 0.11 -6.11 22.76
N SER A 74 1.13 -5.35 23.19
CA SER A 74 1.01 -3.96 23.64
C SER A 74 0.87 -2.97 22.49
N ASP A 75 1.36 -3.30 21.29
CA ASP A 75 1.24 -2.48 20.08
C ASP A 75 0.38 -3.20 19.02
N PRO A 76 -0.94 -2.98 19.04
CA PRO A 76 -1.86 -3.62 18.10
C PRO A 76 -1.73 -3.08 16.67
N ASP A 77 -0.87 -2.10 16.38
CA ASP A 77 -0.66 -1.57 15.03
C ASP A 77 0.66 -2.05 14.39
N ALA A 78 1.49 -2.82 15.12
CA ALA A 78 2.78 -3.28 14.61
C ALA A 78 2.67 -4.28 13.44
N TRP A 79 1.50 -4.90 13.20
CA TRP A 79 1.26 -5.76 12.04
C TRP A 79 0.97 -4.99 10.74
N ARG A 80 0.81 -3.66 10.82
CA ARG A 80 0.46 -2.85 9.64
C ARG A 80 1.55 -2.92 8.57
N THR A 81 1.11 -2.74 7.34
CA THR A 81 1.95 -2.71 6.15
C THR A 81 3.04 -1.65 6.27
N ARG A 82 4.28 -2.03 5.98
CA ARG A 82 5.38 -1.10 5.82
C ARG A 82 5.45 -0.66 4.36
N VAL A 83 5.54 0.65 4.14
CA VAL A 83 5.54 1.24 2.80
C VAL A 83 6.84 1.98 2.59
N GLU A 84 7.47 1.74 1.44
CA GLU A 84 8.64 2.47 0.97
C GLU A 84 8.41 2.87 -0.48
N VAL A 85 8.54 4.16 -0.78
CA VAL A 85 8.48 4.68 -2.14
C VAL A 85 9.87 5.13 -2.53
N ASP A 86 10.50 4.52 -3.53
CA ASP A 86 11.73 4.99 -4.13
C ASP A 86 11.45 5.81 -5.40
N VAL A 87 12.05 6.99 -5.47
CA VAL A 87 11.91 7.89 -6.61
C VAL A 87 13.24 7.91 -7.35
N THR A 88 13.29 7.26 -8.51
CA THR A 88 14.53 7.17 -9.26
C THR A 88 14.97 8.55 -9.78
N PRO A 89 16.29 8.83 -9.83
CA PRO A 89 16.80 10.06 -10.44
C PRO A 89 16.42 10.20 -11.92
N GLN A 90 16.12 9.09 -12.60
CA GLN A 90 15.66 9.09 -13.99
C GLN A 90 14.28 9.74 -14.14
N ALA A 91 13.38 9.56 -13.17
CA ALA A 91 12.06 10.18 -13.18
C ALA A 91 12.13 11.72 -13.02
N PHE A 92 13.13 12.22 -12.30
CA PHE A 92 13.32 13.65 -12.05
C PHE A 92 14.81 14.05 -12.12
N PRO A 93 15.40 14.15 -13.32
CA PRO A 93 16.83 14.44 -13.48
C PRO A 93 17.22 15.85 -13.00
N GLN A 94 16.23 16.75 -12.91
CA GLN A 94 16.42 18.14 -12.46
C GLN A 94 16.49 18.28 -10.93
N MET A 95 16.15 17.22 -10.18
CA MET A 95 16.03 17.28 -8.73
C MET A 95 17.28 16.74 -8.04
N THR A 96 17.69 17.39 -6.95
CA THR A 96 18.81 16.91 -6.14
C THR A 96 18.43 15.62 -5.41
N ALA A 97 19.42 14.80 -5.05
CA ALA A 97 19.21 13.57 -4.29
C ALA A 97 18.44 13.81 -2.97
N GLN A 98 18.70 14.92 -2.29
CA GLN A 98 17.97 15.32 -1.09
C GLN A 98 16.50 15.64 -1.40
N GLY A 99 16.22 16.34 -2.51
CA GLY A 99 14.85 16.60 -2.95
C GLY A 99 14.07 15.33 -3.31
N LEU A 100 14.74 14.34 -3.92
CA LEU A 100 14.16 13.03 -4.22
C LEU A 100 13.75 12.30 -2.94
N SER A 101 14.64 12.26 -1.93
CA SER A 101 14.35 11.63 -0.65
C SER A 101 13.18 12.28 0.09
N LEU A 102 13.09 13.62 0.08
CA LEU A 102 11.96 14.35 0.67
C LEU A 102 10.65 14.04 -0.07
N TYR A 103 10.69 14.01 -1.41
CA TYR A 103 9.51 13.71 -2.21
C TYR A 103 9.04 12.25 -2.04
N SER A 104 9.98 11.30 -2.02
CA SER A 104 9.74 9.90 -1.66
C SER A 104 9.06 9.76 -0.29
N THR A 105 9.56 10.49 0.72
CA THR A 105 8.98 10.49 2.08
C THR A 105 7.56 11.08 2.08
N GLN A 106 7.33 12.17 1.34
CA GLN A 106 6.00 12.77 1.19
C GLN A 106 5.00 11.78 0.57
N LEU A 107 5.40 11.07 -0.49
CA LEU A 107 4.57 10.08 -1.16
C LEU A 107 4.30 8.86 -0.27
N THR A 108 5.31 8.42 0.47
CA THR A 108 5.20 7.35 1.47
C THR A 108 4.16 7.70 2.53
N ASN A 109 4.19 8.93 3.07
CA ASN A 109 3.21 9.38 4.06
C ASN A 109 1.77 9.39 3.51
N ILE A 110 1.58 9.81 2.25
CA ILE A 110 0.25 9.78 1.60
C ILE A 110 -0.31 8.35 1.54
N LEU A 111 0.53 7.36 1.25
CA LEU A 111 0.14 5.95 1.22
C LEU A 111 -0.11 5.39 2.63
N LEU A 112 0.74 5.73 3.61
CA LEU A 112 0.56 5.32 4.99
C LEU A 112 -0.76 5.83 5.58
N ASP A 113 -1.13 7.08 5.30
CA ASP A 113 -2.32 7.71 5.86
C ASP A 113 -3.62 7.19 5.23
N HIS A 114 -3.61 6.95 3.90
CA HIS A 114 -4.85 6.70 3.15
C HIS A 114 -4.99 5.29 2.58
N PHE A 115 -3.89 4.58 2.33
CA PHE A 115 -3.91 3.24 1.73
C PHE A 115 -3.82 2.13 2.78
N VAL A 116 -2.85 2.22 3.71
CA VAL A 116 -2.57 1.17 4.71
C VAL A 116 -3.76 0.82 5.62
N PRO A 117 -4.61 1.76 6.08
CA PRO A 117 -5.76 1.43 6.93
C PRO A 117 -6.79 0.51 6.27
N SER A 118 -6.76 0.38 4.94
CA SER A 118 -7.69 -0.47 4.19
C SER A 118 -7.22 -1.92 4.06
N ILE A 119 -5.98 -2.23 4.46
CA ILE A 119 -5.39 -3.57 4.35
C ILE A 119 -5.77 -4.39 5.58
N PRO A 120 -6.37 -5.58 5.42
CA PRO A 120 -6.73 -6.42 6.56
C PRO A 120 -5.48 -7.03 7.22
N ALA A 121 -5.59 -7.36 8.50
CA ALA A 121 -4.54 -8.09 9.21
C ALA A 121 -4.37 -9.51 8.68
N LEU A 122 -3.13 -9.98 8.59
CA LEU A 122 -2.77 -11.31 8.10
C LEU A 122 -2.16 -12.16 9.25
N PRO A 123 -2.98 -12.70 10.16
CA PRO A 123 -2.49 -13.46 11.30
C PRO A 123 -2.01 -14.86 10.90
N ILE A 124 -0.90 -15.30 11.51
CA ILE A 124 -0.42 -16.70 11.45
C ILE A 124 -0.81 -17.41 12.74
N ILE A 125 -0.40 -16.83 13.88
CA ILE A 125 -0.79 -17.26 15.22
C ILE A 125 -1.24 -16.01 15.96
N ALA A 126 -2.55 -15.77 16.00
CA ALA A 126 -3.08 -14.63 16.74
C ALA A 126 -2.93 -14.84 18.26
N PRO A 127 -2.48 -13.84 19.05
CA PRO A 127 -2.10 -12.47 18.68
C PRO A 127 -0.57 -12.23 18.56
N THR A 128 0.25 -13.27 18.40
CA THR A 128 1.72 -13.15 18.52
C THR A 128 2.45 -13.09 17.19
N LYS A 129 2.01 -13.80 16.14
CA LYS A 129 2.70 -13.89 14.86
C LYS A 129 1.81 -13.44 13.70
N TYR A 130 2.30 -12.50 12.90
CA TYR A 130 1.60 -11.96 11.73
C TYR A 130 2.50 -11.97 10.50
N PHE A 131 1.89 -12.04 9.32
CA PHE A 131 2.55 -11.63 8.09
C PHE A 131 2.48 -10.10 7.97
N ILE A 132 3.65 -9.47 7.97
CA ILE A 132 3.79 -8.05 7.69
C ILE A 132 4.11 -7.89 6.20
N PRO A 133 3.21 -7.28 5.42
CA PRO A 133 3.50 -6.93 4.04
C PRO A 133 4.41 -5.69 3.98
N TYR A 134 5.46 -5.78 3.18
CA TYR A 134 6.34 -4.69 2.79
C TYR A 134 6.02 -4.31 1.35
N LEU A 135 5.42 -3.14 1.18
CA LEU A 135 5.16 -2.55 -0.12
C LEU A 135 6.35 -1.68 -0.52
N HIS A 136 7.06 -2.07 -1.56
CA HIS A 136 8.08 -1.26 -2.20
C HIS A 136 7.57 -0.77 -3.55
N LEU A 137 7.58 0.55 -3.74
CA LEU A 137 7.13 1.22 -4.96
C LEU A 137 8.28 1.99 -5.57
N THR A 138 8.63 1.72 -6.83
CA THR A 138 9.70 2.41 -7.54
C THR A 138 9.09 3.23 -8.68
N LEU A 139 9.27 4.55 -8.65
CA LEU A 139 8.88 5.44 -9.75
C LEU A 139 10.02 5.50 -10.79
N LEU A 140 9.77 4.94 -11.97
CA LEU A 140 10.78 4.83 -13.05
C LEU A 140 10.76 6.05 -13.97
N SER A 141 9.56 6.52 -14.33
CA SER A 141 9.36 7.73 -15.14
C SER A 141 8.19 8.55 -14.61
N SER A 142 8.24 9.86 -14.83
CA SER A 142 7.21 10.78 -14.36
C SER A 142 6.81 11.75 -15.47
N SER A 143 5.53 11.73 -15.83
CA SER A 143 4.89 12.66 -16.76
C SER A 143 3.62 13.28 -16.13
N GLY A 144 3.62 13.44 -14.81
CA GLY A 144 2.49 13.97 -14.04
C GLY A 144 1.56 12.89 -13.48
N ASN A 145 0.73 13.30 -12.52
CA ASN A 145 -0.21 12.51 -11.74
C ASN A 145 0.41 11.32 -10.97
N VAL A 146 1.61 11.53 -10.44
CA VAL A 146 2.40 10.52 -9.72
C VAL A 146 1.64 9.87 -8.55
N PRO A 147 0.92 10.62 -7.67
CA PRO A 147 0.20 9.99 -6.56
C PRO A 147 -0.85 8.98 -7.00
N THR A 148 -1.58 9.28 -8.09
CA THR A 148 -2.61 8.40 -8.63
C THR A 148 -1.99 7.12 -9.20
N ALA A 149 -0.89 7.25 -9.95
CA ALA A 149 -0.15 6.09 -10.47
C ALA A 149 0.39 5.19 -9.35
N LEU A 150 0.90 5.78 -8.26
CA LEU A 150 1.39 5.04 -7.09
C LEU A 150 0.30 4.27 -6.37
N LEU A 151 -0.85 4.90 -6.08
CA LEU A 151 -1.96 4.19 -5.43
C LEU A 151 -2.54 3.09 -6.33
N LEU A 152 -2.57 3.33 -7.64
CA LEU A 152 -3.02 2.35 -8.60
C LEU A 152 -2.08 1.14 -8.65
N ALA A 153 -0.77 1.37 -8.63
CA ALA A 153 0.25 0.32 -8.58
C ALA A 153 0.21 -0.44 -7.25
N ALA A 154 0.05 0.25 -6.12
CA ALA A 154 -0.13 -0.37 -4.81
C ALA A 154 -1.37 -1.28 -4.80
N ARG A 155 -2.54 -0.75 -5.21
CA ARG A 155 -3.79 -1.54 -5.32
C ARG A 155 -3.59 -2.78 -6.19
N SER A 156 -2.94 -2.63 -7.34
CA SER A 156 -2.69 -3.71 -8.29
C SER A 156 -1.76 -4.77 -7.69
N ALA A 157 -0.67 -4.39 -7.04
CA ALA A 157 0.24 -5.34 -6.39
C ALA A 157 -0.44 -6.10 -5.23
N PHE A 158 -1.28 -5.44 -4.43
CA PHE A 158 -2.09 -6.11 -3.41
C PHE A 158 -3.20 -7.00 -4.00
N SER A 159 -3.64 -6.72 -5.23
CA SER A 159 -4.57 -7.57 -5.95
C SER A 159 -3.89 -8.82 -6.54
N ASP A 160 -2.59 -8.79 -6.82
CA ASP A 160 -1.82 -9.98 -7.21
C ASP A 160 -1.28 -10.76 -5.99
N LEU A 161 -1.26 -10.14 -4.80
CA LEU A 161 -0.68 -10.72 -3.59
C LEU A 161 -1.17 -12.14 -3.31
N ARG A 162 -0.18 -13.05 -3.26
CA ARG A 162 -0.30 -14.45 -2.91
C ARG A 162 0.23 -14.67 -1.51
N ILE A 163 -0.64 -15.14 -0.63
CA ILE A 163 -0.37 -15.35 0.79
C ILE A 163 -0.23 -16.85 0.99
N PRO A 164 0.93 -17.34 1.45
CA PRO A 164 1.12 -18.76 1.64
C PRO A 164 0.29 -19.26 2.83
N ARG A 165 -0.35 -20.42 2.69
CA ARG A 165 -1.11 -21.01 3.80
C ARG A 165 -0.20 -21.52 4.90
N THR A 166 -0.61 -21.30 6.15
CA THR A 166 0.10 -21.77 7.34
C THR A 166 -0.69 -22.83 8.07
N LYS A 167 -0.04 -23.92 8.49
CA LYS A 167 -0.59 -24.92 9.41
C LYS A 167 0.11 -24.80 10.76
N ILE A 168 -0.67 -24.81 11.84
CA ILE A 168 -0.14 -24.80 13.20
C ILE A 168 0.18 -26.25 13.59
N ILE A 169 1.45 -26.51 13.90
CA ILE A 169 1.92 -27.78 14.44
C ILE A 169 1.93 -27.65 15.96
N GLY A 170 0.99 -28.33 16.60
CA GLY A 170 1.02 -28.52 18.05
C GLY A 170 1.99 -29.62 18.42
N PHE A 171 2.99 -29.34 19.25
CA PHE A 171 3.72 -30.40 19.94
C PHE A 171 2.80 -30.99 21.02
N GLU A 172 2.22 -32.17 20.76
CA GLU A 172 1.67 -33.00 21.83
C GLU A 172 2.85 -33.69 22.54
N ALA A 173 3.15 -33.22 23.76
CA ALA A 173 4.22 -33.73 24.60
C ALA A 173 3.89 -35.09 25.26
N ASP A 174 3.20 -36.01 24.56
CA ASP A 174 2.90 -37.34 25.09
C ASP A 174 3.96 -38.39 24.67
N ASP A 175 4.67 -38.17 23.55
CA ASP A 175 5.55 -39.20 22.98
C ASP A 175 7.01 -39.18 23.48
N LEU A 176 7.43 -38.15 24.23
CA LEU A 176 8.81 -38.00 24.73
C LEU A 176 9.00 -38.42 26.20
N ILE A 177 7.94 -38.75 26.93
CA ILE A 177 8.02 -39.20 28.34
C ILE A 177 8.40 -40.70 28.43
N GLY A 178 8.48 -41.41 27.30
CA GLY A 178 8.67 -42.86 27.29
C GLY A 178 10.09 -43.40 27.49
N LYS A 179 11.17 -42.62 27.30
CA LYS A 179 12.55 -43.17 27.38
C LYS A 179 13.60 -42.12 27.76
N ALA A 180 13.66 -41.75 29.03
CA ALA A 180 14.87 -41.14 29.61
C ALA A 180 15.01 -41.59 31.06
N GLU A 181 15.73 -42.69 31.28
CA GLU A 181 16.29 -43.00 32.59
C GLU A 181 17.48 -42.05 32.81
N ILE A 182 17.39 -41.21 33.84
CA ILE A 182 18.46 -40.27 34.23
C ILE A 182 19.12 -40.83 35.49
N PRO A 183 20.46 -40.94 35.57
CA PRO A 183 21.16 -41.37 36.78
C PRO A 183 21.06 -40.28 37.86
N GLU A 184 20.82 -40.68 39.11
CA GLU A 184 20.78 -39.76 40.26
C GLU A 184 22.17 -39.20 40.60
N GLY A 185 22.28 -37.86 40.60
CA GLY A 185 23.41 -37.16 41.21
C GLY A 185 24.04 -36.07 40.34
N ALA A 186 23.45 -34.87 40.34
CA ALA A 186 24.13 -33.60 40.11
C ALA A 186 23.10 -32.47 40.32
N ASP A 187 22.98 -32.03 41.57
CA ASP A 187 22.45 -30.70 41.85
C ASP A 187 23.55 -29.67 41.59
N GLU A 188 23.09 -28.45 41.25
CA GLU A 188 23.81 -27.17 41.23
C GLU A 188 24.48 -26.73 39.91
N GLU A 189 24.18 -25.47 39.56
CA GLU A 189 24.69 -24.66 38.45
C GLU A 189 24.09 -24.87 37.04
N MET A 190 22.95 -24.21 36.75
CA MET A 190 22.76 -23.46 35.48
C MET A 190 21.46 -22.62 35.52
N GLU A 191 21.51 -21.47 36.18
CA GLU A 191 20.45 -20.47 36.19
C GLU A 191 20.77 -19.38 35.17
N LYS A 192 20.44 -19.57 33.88
CA LYS A 192 20.16 -18.42 32.98
C LYS A 192 19.61 -18.64 31.57
N ASP A 193 19.40 -19.85 31.06
CA ASP A 193 18.81 -20.02 29.72
C ASP A 193 17.59 -20.94 29.76
N LEU A 194 16.41 -20.34 29.95
CA LEU A 194 15.12 -21.02 29.84
C LEU A 194 14.38 -20.51 28.59
N SER A 195 14.85 -20.94 27.42
CA SER A 195 14.01 -21.02 26.23
C SER A 195 14.13 -22.44 25.66
N GLY A 196 12.98 -23.04 25.33
CA GLY A 196 12.90 -24.40 24.79
C GLY A 196 12.77 -25.53 25.82
N ILE A 197 12.92 -26.75 25.29
CA ILE A 197 12.52 -28.08 25.80
C ILE A 197 12.77 -28.30 27.31
N LYS A 198 13.82 -27.69 27.90
CA LYS A 198 14.12 -27.79 29.34
C LYS A 198 13.03 -27.21 30.26
N ALA A 199 12.30 -26.18 29.83
CA ALA A 199 11.19 -25.62 30.61
C ALA A 199 9.96 -26.54 30.62
N ALA A 200 9.66 -27.20 29.49
CA ALA A 200 8.56 -28.16 29.39
C ALA A 200 8.80 -29.40 30.27
N VAL A 201 10.04 -29.90 30.32
CA VAL A 201 10.43 -31.03 31.18
C VAL A 201 10.31 -30.69 32.68
N ARG A 202 10.58 -29.44 33.08
CA ARG A 202 10.41 -29.01 34.49
C ARG A 202 8.93 -28.84 34.88
N ALA A 203 8.09 -28.36 33.96
CA ALA A 203 6.64 -28.24 34.19
C ALA A 203 5.96 -29.61 34.42
N GLY A 204 6.50 -30.69 33.85
CA GLY A 204 6.04 -32.06 34.13
C GLY A 204 6.44 -32.61 35.51
N ARG A 205 7.37 -31.95 36.23
CA ARG A 205 7.93 -32.45 37.51
C ARG A 205 7.29 -31.81 38.75
N GLY A 206 6.43 -30.81 38.60
CA GLY A 206 5.87 -30.02 39.69
C GLY A 206 4.35 -30.18 39.86
N GLY A 207 3.92 -31.19 40.61
CA GLY A 207 2.59 -31.19 41.23
C GLY A 207 1.61 -32.20 40.66
N ARG A 208 1.22 -33.14 41.53
CA ARG A 208 0.08 -34.05 41.39
C ARG A 208 -1.24 -33.27 41.56
N GLY A 209 -1.46 -32.28 40.69
CA GLY A 209 -2.64 -31.43 40.63
C GLY A 209 -3.16 -31.37 39.20
N LYS A 210 -4.46 -31.63 39.01
CA LYS A 210 -5.16 -31.50 37.71
C LYS A 210 -5.05 -30.06 37.19
N GLY A 211 -4.02 -29.78 36.42
CA GLY A 211 -3.84 -28.54 35.70
C GLY A 211 -2.80 -28.77 34.62
N LYS A 212 -3.24 -29.13 33.42
CA LYS A 212 -2.38 -29.19 32.23
C LYS A 212 -1.87 -27.77 31.99
N ALA A 213 -0.68 -27.44 32.48
CA ALA A 213 0.07 -26.28 32.00
C ALA A 213 0.60 -26.64 30.61
N ALA A 214 -0.28 -26.55 29.62
CA ALA A 214 0.10 -26.63 28.23
C ALA A 214 0.97 -25.39 27.94
N VAL A 215 2.26 -25.61 27.74
CA VAL A 215 3.10 -24.62 27.06
C VAL A 215 2.52 -24.49 25.65
N LYS A 216 1.66 -23.49 25.43
CA LYS A 216 1.11 -23.14 24.12
C LYS A 216 2.20 -22.48 23.25
N GLY A 217 3.28 -23.21 22.99
CA GLY A 217 4.20 -22.90 21.90
C GLY A 217 3.77 -23.71 20.69
N GLY A 218 2.87 -23.17 19.87
CA GLY A 218 2.56 -23.77 18.58
C GLY A 218 3.63 -23.32 17.59
N ASP A 219 4.42 -24.25 17.07
CA ASP A 219 5.20 -23.99 15.86
C ASP A 219 4.25 -23.97 14.66
N TRP A 220 4.63 -23.33 13.57
CA TRP A 220 3.82 -23.26 12.36
C TRP A 220 4.69 -23.59 11.15
N GLU A 221 4.08 -24.17 10.13
CA GLU A 221 4.74 -24.54 8.88
C GLU A 221 3.95 -24.00 7.69
N LEU A 222 4.68 -23.62 6.64
CA LEU A 222 4.10 -23.24 5.36
C LEU A 222 3.62 -24.49 4.62
N VAL A 223 2.39 -24.45 4.12
CA VAL A 223 1.89 -25.47 3.20
C VAL A 223 2.41 -25.15 1.80
N LEU A 224 3.42 -25.90 1.37
CA LEU A 224 4.00 -25.72 0.04
C LEU A 224 2.94 -25.90 -1.05
N GLY A 225 2.82 -24.91 -1.94
CA GLY A 225 1.96 -24.96 -3.13
C GLY A 225 0.51 -24.51 -2.91
N GLU A 226 0.10 -24.18 -1.69
CA GLU A 226 -1.20 -23.57 -1.42
C GLU A 226 -1.04 -22.09 -1.07
N GLU A 227 -1.45 -21.23 -2.00
CA GLU A 227 -1.42 -19.77 -1.85
C GLU A 227 -2.85 -19.23 -1.93
N ASP A 228 -3.23 -18.46 -0.92
CA ASP A 228 -4.48 -17.73 -0.89
C ASP A 228 -4.29 -16.32 -1.45
N ARG A 229 -5.36 -15.81 -2.04
CA ARG A 229 -5.45 -14.43 -2.49
C ARG A 229 -5.91 -13.56 -1.34
N LEU A 230 -5.41 -12.32 -1.26
CA LEU A 230 -5.89 -11.35 -0.27
C LEU A 230 -7.43 -11.24 -0.31
N GLU A 231 -8.09 -11.39 0.84
CA GLU A 231 -9.53 -11.20 0.98
C GLU A 231 -9.90 -9.71 0.98
N GLY A 232 -11.04 -9.35 0.39
CA GLY A 232 -11.54 -7.97 0.41
C GLY A 232 -10.81 -7.00 -0.52
N ARG A 233 -10.28 -7.47 -1.65
CA ARG A 233 -9.63 -6.64 -2.70
C ARG A 233 -10.44 -5.44 -3.15
N GLU A 234 -11.76 -5.57 -3.13
CA GLU A 234 -12.70 -4.50 -3.49
C GLU A 234 -12.63 -3.32 -2.51
N LYS A 235 -12.23 -3.55 -1.26
CA LYS A 235 -12.12 -2.52 -0.22
C LYS A 235 -10.88 -1.66 -0.36
N LEU A 236 -9.90 -2.08 -1.16
CA LEU A 236 -8.71 -1.28 -1.41
C LEU A 236 -9.13 0.09 -1.96
N PRO A 237 -8.41 1.18 -1.62
CA PRO A 237 -8.77 2.50 -2.11
C PRO A 237 -8.22 2.74 -3.52
N VAL A 238 -8.83 3.69 -4.21
CA VAL A 238 -8.40 4.30 -5.46
C VAL A 238 -8.29 5.80 -5.22
N LEU A 239 -7.20 6.40 -5.71
CA LEU A 239 -7.04 7.85 -5.69
C LEU A 239 -7.57 8.45 -6.99
N VAL A 240 -8.43 9.45 -6.87
CA VAL A 240 -8.80 10.35 -7.94
C VAL A 240 -8.24 11.73 -7.61
N THR A 241 -7.35 12.23 -8.47
CA THR A 241 -6.76 13.57 -8.34
C THR A 241 -7.47 14.54 -9.27
N LEU A 242 -8.09 15.55 -8.69
CA LEU A 242 -8.81 16.61 -9.37
C LEU A 242 -7.99 17.89 -9.32
N ASN A 243 -7.50 18.34 -10.47
CA ASN A 243 -6.71 19.57 -10.57
C ASN A 243 -7.63 20.77 -10.75
N LEU A 244 -7.43 21.79 -9.91
CA LEU A 244 -8.23 22.99 -9.90
C LEU A 244 -7.58 24.05 -10.78
N VAL A 245 -8.36 24.62 -11.70
CA VAL A 245 -7.88 25.72 -12.53
C VAL A 245 -7.98 27.04 -11.74
N PRO A 246 -6.90 27.80 -11.60
CA PRO A 246 -6.95 29.12 -10.97
C PRO A 246 -7.96 30.03 -11.69
N SER A 247 -8.75 30.79 -10.92
CA SER A 247 -9.72 31.77 -11.43
C SER A 247 -10.87 31.20 -12.29
N SER A 248 -11.05 29.87 -12.33
CA SER A 248 -12.16 29.21 -13.03
C SER A 248 -12.79 28.10 -12.18
N ASP A 249 -14.05 27.77 -12.50
CA ASP A 249 -14.74 26.63 -11.91
C ASP A 249 -14.42 25.29 -12.58
N ALA A 250 -13.69 25.33 -13.70
CA ALA A 250 -13.22 24.15 -14.40
C ALA A 250 -12.29 23.30 -13.53
N VAL A 251 -12.44 21.99 -13.67
CA VAL A 251 -11.60 20.96 -13.04
C VAL A 251 -11.23 19.94 -14.09
N PHE A 252 -10.02 19.42 -13.99
CA PHE A 252 -9.53 18.40 -14.90
C PHE A 252 -8.84 17.26 -14.16
N LEU A 253 -8.88 16.10 -14.78
CA LEU A 253 -8.30 14.86 -14.30
C LEU A 253 -6.95 14.63 -14.98
N ASP A 254 -6.03 13.99 -14.25
CA ASP A 254 -4.81 13.43 -14.80
C ASP A 254 -3.96 14.47 -15.55
N ALA A 255 -3.52 15.46 -14.77
CA ALA A 255 -2.69 16.54 -15.26
C ALA A 255 -1.32 16.04 -15.76
N SER A 256 -0.88 16.59 -16.90
CA SER A 256 0.49 16.42 -17.34
C SER A 256 1.46 17.18 -16.43
N ALA A 257 2.75 16.86 -16.49
CA ALA A 257 3.78 17.57 -15.74
C ALA A 257 3.77 19.11 -15.96
N GLN A 258 3.39 19.56 -17.16
CA GLN A 258 3.25 20.98 -17.48
C GLN A 258 1.96 21.58 -16.88
N GLU A 259 0.84 20.87 -16.97
CA GLU A 259 -0.42 21.34 -16.36
C GLU A 259 -0.31 21.40 -14.82
N GLU A 260 0.39 20.44 -14.21
CA GLU A 260 0.67 20.39 -12.77
C GLU A 260 1.53 21.55 -12.25
N SER A 261 2.44 22.05 -13.08
CA SER A 261 3.28 23.20 -12.73
C SER A 261 2.57 24.52 -12.99
N ALA A 262 1.62 24.56 -13.95
CA ALA A 262 0.76 25.72 -14.16
C ALA A 262 -0.34 25.85 -13.09
N CYS A 263 -0.94 24.72 -12.67
CA CYS A 263 -2.02 24.62 -11.69
C CYS A 263 -1.54 23.87 -10.44
N PRO A 264 -1.08 24.59 -9.39
CA PRO A 264 -0.56 23.96 -8.18
C PRO A 264 -1.66 23.38 -7.29
N ASP A 265 -2.89 23.87 -7.40
CA ASP A 265 -4.01 23.49 -6.53
C ASP A 265 -4.66 22.19 -7.00
N ARG A 266 -4.71 21.19 -6.13
CA ARG A 266 -5.17 19.83 -6.41
C ARG A 266 -5.96 19.27 -5.25
N LEU A 267 -6.99 18.51 -5.56
CA LEU A 267 -7.81 17.80 -4.59
C LEU A 267 -7.64 16.29 -4.82
N HIS A 268 -7.06 15.62 -3.83
CA HIS A 268 -6.88 14.18 -3.79
C HIS A 268 -8.05 13.56 -3.03
N CYS A 269 -8.89 12.83 -3.74
CA CYS A 269 -10.04 12.12 -3.20
C CYS A 269 -9.76 10.62 -3.18
N PHE A 270 -9.75 10.02 -2.00
CA PHE A 270 -9.53 8.58 -1.83
C PHE A 270 -10.88 7.88 -1.69
N PHE A 271 -11.21 6.99 -2.64
CA PHE A 271 -12.45 6.23 -2.63
C PHE A 271 -12.19 4.74 -2.46
N THR A 272 -13.01 4.03 -1.68
CA THR A 272 -13.04 2.56 -1.72
C THR A 272 -13.66 2.05 -3.03
N GLY A 273 -13.52 0.76 -3.35
CA GLY A 273 -14.24 0.16 -4.48
C GLY A 273 -15.77 0.23 -4.37
N GLU A 274 -16.32 0.38 -3.16
CA GLU A 274 -17.75 0.62 -2.92
C GLU A 274 -18.16 2.10 -3.14
N GLY A 275 -17.20 2.98 -3.47
CA GLY A 275 -17.43 4.41 -3.66
C GLY A 275 -17.65 5.19 -2.36
N ARG A 276 -17.14 4.69 -1.23
CA ARG A 276 -17.08 5.44 0.04
C ARG A 276 -15.79 6.26 0.08
N LEU A 277 -15.88 7.49 0.61
CA LEU A 277 -14.72 8.36 0.78
C LEU A 277 -13.89 7.88 1.99
N CYS A 278 -12.65 7.47 1.75
CA CYS A 278 -11.66 7.12 2.79
C CYS A 278 -10.99 8.37 3.37
N GLY A 279 -10.72 9.35 2.53
CA GLY A 279 -9.96 10.54 2.89
C GLY A 279 -10.00 11.59 1.81
N LEU A 280 -9.74 12.83 2.22
CA LEU A 280 -9.63 13.99 1.35
C LEU A 280 -8.36 14.74 1.72
N ARG A 281 -7.54 15.04 0.73
CA ARG A 281 -6.33 15.85 0.90
C ARG A 281 -6.30 16.94 -0.15
N MET A 282 -6.08 18.17 0.28
CA MET A 282 -5.88 19.30 -0.62
C MET A 282 -4.39 19.65 -0.65
N GLU A 283 -3.86 19.78 -1.85
CA GLU A 283 -2.52 20.31 -2.10
C GLU A 283 -2.67 21.67 -2.78
N GLY A 284 -1.94 22.67 -2.32
CA GLY A 284 -2.03 24.03 -2.86
C GLY A 284 -2.40 25.09 -1.83
N SER A 285 -2.56 26.32 -2.32
CA SER A 285 -2.82 27.52 -1.51
C SER A 285 -4.25 28.06 -1.67
N ALA A 286 -4.99 27.59 -2.68
CA ALA A 286 -6.35 28.04 -2.90
C ALA A 286 -7.29 27.50 -1.82
N GLY A 287 -8.13 28.40 -1.27
CA GLY A 287 -9.28 28.00 -0.48
C GLY A 287 -10.40 27.49 -1.38
N LEU A 288 -11.08 26.42 -0.96
CA LEU A 288 -12.17 25.82 -1.72
C LEU A 288 -13.50 26.03 -1.01
N GLU A 289 -14.51 26.52 -1.72
CA GLU A 289 -15.85 26.68 -1.18
C GLU A 289 -16.51 25.32 -0.93
N VAL A 290 -17.20 25.17 0.22
CA VAL A 290 -17.84 23.92 0.63
C VAL A 290 -18.86 23.41 -0.39
N LYS A 291 -19.58 24.31 -1.06
CA LYS A 291 -20.56 23.95 -2.11
C LYS A 291 -19.87 23.29 -3.31
N ARG A 292 -18.68 23.78 -3.69
CA ARG A 292 -17.89 23.25 -4.80
C ARG A 292 -17.31 21.88 -4.45
N ILE A 293 -16.86 21.67 -3.20
CA ILE A 293 -16.35 20.37 -2.72
C ILE A 293 -17.37 19.25 -2.97
N ARG A 294 -18.65 19.47 -2.65
CA ARG A 294 -19.66 18.42 -2.82
C ARG A 294 -19.79 17.96 -4.28
N GLY A 295 -19.85 18.90 -5.22
CA GLY A 295 -19.92 18.58 -6.65
C GLY A 295 -18.67 17.82 -7.12
N LEU A 296 -17.49 18.23 -6.63
CA LEU A 296 -16.23 17.54 -6.94
C LEU A 296 -16.15 16.13 -6.37
N LEU A 297 -16.71 15.89 -5.18
CA LEU A 297 -16.77 14.57 -4.58
C LEU A 297 -17.75 13.64 -5.32
N GLU A 298 -18.89 14.15 -5.75
CA GLU A 298 -19.86 13.40 -6.56
C GLU A 298 -19.24 13.00 -7.91
N GLU A 299 -18.52 13.92 -8.55
CA GLU A 299 -17.80 13.66 -9.80
C GLU A 299 -16.63 12.69 -9.60
N GLY A 300 -15.83 12.90 -8.55
CA GLY A 300 -14.73 12.02 -8.19
C GLY A 300 -15.20 10.59 -7.91
N LYS A 301 -16.38 10.43 -7.29
CA LYS A 301 -16.99 9.12 -7.05
C LYS A 301 -17.36 8.42 -8.35
N ARG A 302 -17.92 9.15 -9.34
CA ARG A 302 -18.25 8.60 -10.67
C ARG A 302 -16.99 8.06 -11.36
N ILE A 303 -15.93 8.88 -11.40
CA ILE A 303 -14.66 8.51 -12.04
C ILE A 303 -13.99 7.35 -11.31
N ALA A 304 -14.02 7.33 -9.97
CA ALA A 304 -13.49 6.22 -9.19
C ALA A 304 -14.21 4.89 -9.52
N GLY A 305 -15.54 4.93 -9.67
CA GLY A 305 -16.33 3.77 -10.07
C GLY A 305 -15.92 3.22 -11.45
N GLU A 306 -15.72 4.12 -12.42
CA GLU A 306 -15.26 3.75 -13.77
C GLU A 306 -13.86 3.12 -13.74
N LEU A 307 -12.93 3.70 -12.97
CA LEU A 307 -11.57 3.16 -12.79
C LEU A 307 -11.57 1.78 -12.12
N VAL A 308 -12.40 1.57 -11.08
CA VAL A 308 -12.50 0.27 -10.40
C VAL A 308 -13.05 -0.79 -11.35
N GLN A 309 -14.04 -0.44 -12.18
CA GLN A 309 -14.60 -1.35 -13.17
C GLN A 309 -13.58 -1.71 -14.25
N SER A 310 -12.82 -0.74 -14.77
CA SER A 310 -11.79 -1.02 -15.79
C SER A 310 -10.70 -1.94 -15.25
N LEU A 311 -10.28 -1.74 -13.99
CA LEU A 311 -9.27 -2.58 -13.34
C LEU A 311 -9.78 -3.99 -13.04
N ALA A 312 -11.04 -4.15 -12.66
CA ALA A 312 -11.63 -5.45 -12.42
C ALA A 312 -11.68 -6.30 -13.70
N VAL A 313 -11.90 -5.68 -14.86
CA VAL A 313 -11.88 -6.35 -16.16
C VAL A 313 -10.46 -6.82 -16.50
N GLU A 314 -9.44 -5.97 -16.32
CA GLU A 314 -8.04 -6.34 -16.57
C GLU A 314 -7.53 -7.45 -15.64
N GLN A 315 -8.05 -7.54 -14.41
CA GLN A 315 -7.71 -8.61 -13.46
C GLN A 315 -8.34 -9.97 -13.78
N ALA A 316 -9.42 -9.98 -14.55
CA ALA A 316 -10.15 -11.19 -14.93
C ALA A 316 -9.69 -11.76 -16.28
N ALA A 317 -8.97 -10.98 -17.09
CA ALA A 317 -8.40 -11.36 -18.37
C ALA A 317 -7.04 -12.06 -18.21
#